data_AF-A0A7C2M1L3-F1
#
_entry.id   AF-A0A7C2M1L3-F1
#
_cell.length_a   1.000
_cell.length_b   1.000
_cell.length_c   1.000
_cell.angle_alpha   90.00
_cell.angle_beta   90.00
_cell.angle_gamma   90.00
#
_symmetry.space_group_name_H-M   'P 1'
#
loop_
_entity.id
_entity.type
_entity.pdbx_description
1 polymer ?
#
loop_
_entity_poly.entity_id
_entity_poly.type
_entity_poly.pdbx_seq_one_letter_code
_entity_poly.pdbx_strand_id
1 'polypeptide(L)'
;MGTDVSIEIKRFKQVREENGFTQADFAKLLGIKNSTADIERGRTKLSGRIVAELLRQFGINPLWIFGESNQKFLQVSQGDVSPKVISLNSAENENIVLVNVKAAAGYPHNVQDVDWYQQLPAFDLPLPEFRNATHRGFQIEGDSMLPNYRPGEWVLGKAVPTIEEANNNRVHVV
;
A
#
# COMPACT_ATOMS: atom_id res chain seq x y z
N MET A 1 -2.16 -47.49 -2.06
CA MET A 1 -1.54 -46.57 -1.08
C MET A 1 -1.40 -45.22 -1.75
N GLY A 2 -2.26 -44.25 -1.44
CA GLY A 2 -2.16 -42.90 -1.98
C GLY A 2 -0.96 -42.22 -1.36
N THR A 3 -0.03 -41.73 -2.17
CA THR A 3 1.08 -40.88 -1.72
C THR A 3 0.52 -39.71 -0.94
N ASP A 4 0.80 -39.63 0.35
CA ASP A 4 0.40 -38.49 1.17
C ASP A 4 1.25 -37.30 0.74
N VAL A 5 0.67 -36.48 -0.13
CA VAL A 5 1.34 -35.31 -0.69
C VAL A 5 1.46 -34.26 0.41
N SER A 6 2.62 -33.61 0.52
CA SER A 6 2.88 -32.63 1.57
C SER A 6 1.93 -31.42 1.50
N ILE A 7 1.75 -30.74 2.64
CA ILE A 7 0.76 -29.67 2.81
C ILE A 7 0.99 -28.52 1.83
N GLU A 8 2.24 -28.19 1.56
CA GLU A 8 2.61 -27.12 0.65
C GLU A 8 2.21 -27.40 -0.79
N ILE A 9 2.23 -28.66 -1.22
CA ILE A 9 1.77 -29.04 -2.55
C ILE A 9 0.24 -29.02 -2.61
N LYS A 10 -0.44 -29.49 -1.56
CA LYS A 10 -1.91 -29.43 -1.46
C LYS A 10 -2.39 -27.98 -1.55
N ARG A 11 -1.75 -27.07 -0.79
CA ARG A 11 -2.05 -25.63 -0.76
C ARG A 11 -1.65 -24.94 -2.08
N PHE A 12 -0.54 -25.31 -2.70
CA PHE A 12 -0.16 -24.82 -4.03
C PHE A 12 -1.20 -25.18 -5.10
N LYS A 13 -1.61 -26.45 -5.14
CA LYS A 13 -2.66 -26.94 -6.04
C LYS A 13 -3.98 -26.22 -5.80
N GLN A 14 -4.35 -26.01 -4.53
CA GLN A 14 -5.54 -25.27 -4.15
C GLN A 14 -5.52 -23.84 -4.74
N VAL A 15 -4.40 -23.12 -4.64
CA VAL A 15 -4.29 -21.77 -5.23
C VAL A 15 -4.53 -21.80 -6.75
N ARG A 16 -3.96 -22.78 -7.47
CA ARG A 16 -4.17 -22.92 -8.91
C ARG A 16 -5.65 -23.13 -9.26
N GLU A 17 -6.30 -24.05 -8.55
CA GLU A 17 -7.68 -24.49 -8.85
C GLU A 17 -8.71 -23.41 -8.53
N GLU A 18 -8.56 -22.70 -7.41
CA GLU A 18 -9.45 -21.59 -7.06
C GLU A 18 -9.37 -20.42 -8.03
N ASN A 19 -8.21 -20.21 -8.65
CA ASN A 19 -8.04 -19.20 -9.70
C ASN A 19 -8.38 -19.73 -11.10
N GLY A 20 -8.85 -20.98 -11.22
CA GLY A 20 -9.29 -21.57 -12.49
C GLY A 20 -8.19 -21.82 -13.51
N PHE A 21 -6.92 -21.85 -13.11
CA PHE A 21 -5.81 -22.01 -14.05
C PHE A 21 -5.53 -23.48 -14.39
N THR A 22 -5.18 -23.73 -15.65
CA THR A 22 -4.57 -25.00 -16.05
C THR A 22 -3.14 -25.10 -15.50
N GLN A 23 -2.58 -26.32 -15.45
CA GLN A 23 -1.20 -26.52 -14.99
C GLN A 23 -0.16 -25.82 -15.88
N ALA A 24 -0.46 -25.65 -17.18
CA ALA A 24 0.41 -24.94 -18.11
C ALA A 24 0.31 -23.42 -17.93
N ASP A 25 -0.90 -22.88 -17.76
CA ASP A 25 -1.11 -21.44 -17.56
C ASP A 25 -0.50 -20.97 -16.23
N PHE A 26 -0.69 -21.76 -15.17
CA PHE A 26 -0.12 -21.45 -13.87
C PHE A 26 1.42 -21.54 -13.88
N ALA A 27 1.98 -22.52 -14.61
CA ALA A 27 3.42 -22.60 -14.81
C ALA A 27 3.96 -21.36 -15.53
N LYS A 28 3.27 -20.88 -16.57
CA LYS A 28 3.65 -19.68 -17.30
C LYS A 28 3.65 -18.44 -16.40
N LEU A 29 2.63 -18.26 -15.57
CA LEU A 29 2.53 -17.14 -14.62
C LEU A 29 3.65 -17.14 -13.58
N LEU A 30 4.02 -18.33 -13.10
CA LEU A 30 5.05 -18.52 -12.06
C LEU A 30 6.48 -18.64 -12.62
N GLY A 31 6.65 -18.54 -13.95
CA GLY A 31 7.95 -18.67 -14.61
C GLY A 31 8.54 -20.09 -14.56
N ILE A 32 7.69 -21.10 -14.45
CA ILE A 32 8.07 -22.52 -14.46
C ILE A 32 8.09 -23.02 -15.90
N LYS A 33 9.13 -23.79 -16.27
CA LYS A 33 9.21 -24.40 -17.61
C LYS A 33 8.17 -25.53 -17.73
N ASN A 34 7.38 -25.52 -18.81
CA ASN A 34 6.36 -26.51 -19.18
C ASN A 34 5.08 -26.52 -18.32
N SER A 35 5.12 -27.07 -17.11
CA SER A 35 3.91 -27.38 -16.33
C SER A 35 4.19 -27.51 -14.83
N THR A 36 3.17 -27.25 -13.99
CA THR A 36 3.23 -27.46 -12.54
C THR A 36 3.02 -28.92 -12.11
N ALA A 37 2.83 -29.83 -13.05
CA ALA A 37 2.38 -31.19 -12.79
C ALA A 37 3.39 -32.02 -11.95
N ASP A 38 4.69 -31.78 -12.08
CA ASP A 38 5.71 -32.47 -11.26
C ASP A 38 5.76 -31.95 -9.82
N ILE A 39 5.47 -30.66 -9.62
CA ILE A 39 5.31 -30.06 -8.29
C ILE A 39 4.06 -30.64 -7.62
N GLU A 40 2.93 -30.66 -8.33
CA GLU A 40 1.65 -31.19 -7.81
C GLU A 40 1.68 -32.69 -7.49
N ARG A 41 2.63 -33.43 -8.06
CA ARG A 41 2.89 -34.84 -7.74
C ARG A 41 3.97 -35.05 -6.67
N GLY A 42 4.57 -33.98 -6.16
CA GLY A 42 5.64 -34.03 -5.17
C GLY A 42 6.99 -34.54 -5.67
N ARG A 43 7.20 -34.56 -7.00
CA ARG A 43 8.51 -34.86 -7.59
C ARG A 43 9.46 -33.68 -7.52
N THR A 44 8.93 -32.47 -7.42
CA THR A 44 9.70 -31.23 -7.36
C THR A 44 9.22 -30.35 -6.22
N LYS A 45 10.16 -29.83 -5.42
CA LYS A 45 9.85 -28.90 -4.31
C LYS A 45 9.52 -27.50 -4.85
N LEU A 46 8.74 -26.74 -4.08
CA LEU A 46 8.51 -25.32 -4.34
C LEU A 46 9.81 -24.53 -4.12
N SER A 47 10.29 -23.86 -5.17
CA SER A 47 11.45 -22.97 -5.05
C SER A 47 11.05 -21.65 -4.40
N GLY A 48 12.00 -20.97 -3.76
CA GLY A 48 11.77 -19.65 -3.17
C GLY A 48 11.25 -18.62 -4.19
N ARG A 49 11.66 -18.73 -5.46
CA ARG A 49 11.13 -17.89 -6.55
C ARG A 49 9.64 -18.11 -6.78
N ILE A 50 9.18 -19.36 -6.79
CA ILE A 50 7.75 -19.67 -6.95
C ILE A 50 6.96 -19.12 -5.77
N VAL A 51 7.45 -19.30 -4.54
CA VAL A 51 6.81 -18.77 -3.33
C VAL A 51 6.72 -17.23 -3.37
N ALA A 52 7.79 -16.56 -3.83
CA ALA A 52 7.78 -15.11 -4.01
C ALA A 52 6.74 -14.66 -5.06
N GLU A 53 6.62 -15.35 -6.19
CA GLU A 53 5.60 -15.04 -7.19
C GLU A 53 4.18 -15.32 -6.69
N LEU A 54 3.98 -16.35 -5.87
CA LEU A 54 2.68 -16.62 -5.22
C LEU A 54 2.26 -15.47 -4.29
N LEU A 55 3.21 -14.95 -3.51
CA LEU A 55 2.96 -13.78 -2.67
C LEU A 55 2.69 -12.54 -3.53
N ARG A 56 3.53 -12.26 -4.52
CA ARG A 56 3.46 -11.04 -5.32
C ARG A 56 2.22 -10.96 -6.21
N GLN A 57 1.85 -12.06 -6.86
CA GLN A 57 0.77 -12.08 -7.85
C GLN A 57 -0.59 -12.44 -7.24
N PHE A 58 -0.60 -13.25 -6.19
CA PHE A 58 -1.83 -13.79 -5.61
C PHE A 58 -2.02 -13.41 -4.14
N GLY A 59 -1.10 -12.63 -3.54
CA GLY A 59 -1.15 -12.25 -2.13
C GLY A 59 -1.04 -13.45 -1.19
N ILE A 60 -0.49 -14.60 -1.64
CA ILE A 60 -0.49 -15.82 -0.85
C ILE A 60 0.62 -15.78 0.21
N ASN A 61 0.22 -15.97 1.47
CA ASN A 61 1.14 -16.03 2.59
C ASN A 61 2.06 -17.25 2.49
N PRO A 62 3.40 -17.09 2.44
CA PRO A 62 4.36 -18.19 2.45
C PRO A 62 4.20 -19.11 3.67
N LEU A 63 3.93 -18.55 4.85
CA LEU A 63 3.73 -19.33 6.07
C LEU A 63 2.47 -20.20 5.98
N TRP A 64 1.44 -19.72 5.28
CA TRP A 64 0.29 -20.56 4.97
C TRP A 64 0.68 -21.65 3.97
N ILE A 65 1.46 -21.40 2.93
CA ILE A 65 1.88 -22.50 2.05
C ILE A 65 2.53 -23.65 2.84
N PHE A 66 3.41 -23.36 3.80
CA PHE A 66 4.12 -24.39 4.57
C PHE A 66 3.35 -24.93 5.80
N GLY A 67 2.12 -24.48 6.05
CA GLY A 67 1.33 -24.98 7.19
C GLY A 67 1.63 -24.30 8.52
N GLU A 68 2.48 -23.28 8.54
CA GLU A 68 2.88 -22.53 9.74
C GLU A 68 1.90 -21.39 10.09
N SER A 69 0.98 -21.07 9.18
CA SER A 69 -0.09 -20.09 9.42
C SER A 69 -1.45 -20.58 8.92
N ASN A 70 -2.50 -20.10 9.58
CA ASN A 70 -3.90 -20.25 9.16
C ASN A 70 -4.35 -19.12 8.23
N GLN A 71 -3.59 -18.03 8.14
CA GLN A 71 -3.92 -16.88 7.32
C GLN A 71 -3.43 -17.08 5.88
N LYS A 72 -4.36 -17.37 4.96
CA LYS A 72 -4.05 -17.67 3.55
C LYS A 72 -3.47 -16.50 2.77
N PHE A 73 -4.04 -15.31 2.95
CA PHE A 73 -3.63 -14.12 2.23
C PHE A 73 -2.81 -13.20 3.14
N LEU A 74 -1.67 -12.76 2.65
CA LEU A 74 -0.89 -11.71 3.27
C LEU A 74 -1.14 -10.42 2.49
N GLN A 75 -1.67 -9.40 3.17
CA GLN A 75 -1.67 -8.05 2.61
C GLN A 75 -0.22 -7.56 2.59
N VAL A 76 0.44 -7.69 1.44
CA VAL A 76 1.64 -6.93 1.16
C VAL A 76 1.13 -5.53 0.87
N SER A 77 1.16 -4.65 1.88
CA SER A 77 0.80 -3.25 1.70
C SER A 77 1.54 -2.73 0.46
N GLN A 78 0.80 -2.38 -0.60
CA GLN A 78 1.37 -1.75 -1.79
C GLN A 78 1.71 -0.31 -1.41
N GLY A 79 2.83 -0.13 -0.72
CA GLY A 79 3.26 1.16 -0.22
C GLY A 79 2.33 1.66 0.87
N ASP A 80 2.70 1.40 2.12
CA ASP A 80 2.18 2.19 3.24
C ASP A 80 2.55 3.67 2.97
N VAL A 81 1.57 4.46 2.54
CA VAL A 81 1.70 5.90 2.28
C VAL A 81 1.27 6.72 3.49
N SER A 82 1.12 6.07 4.66
CA SER A 82 0.84 6.79 5.90
C SER A 82 1.90 7.86 6.18
N PRO A 83 1.50 8.99 6.76
CA PRO A 83 2.44 10.03 7.15
C PRO A 83 3.46 9.48 8.14
N LYS A 84 4.74 9.50 7.77
CA LYS A 84 5.81 9.10 8.69
C LYS A 84 6.12 10.13 9.76
N VAL A 85 5.65 11.37 9.54
CA VAL A 85 5.83 12.50 10.46
C VAL A 85 4.46 13.11 10.74
N ILE A 86 4.12 13.18 12.02
CA ILE A 86 2.96 13.89 12.56
C ILE A 86 3.45 15.08 13.39
N SER A 87 2.70 16.17 13.38
CA SER A 87 3.00 17.35 14.19
C SER A 87 1.94 17.47 15.29
N LEU A 88 2.39 17.65 16.52
CA LEU A 88 1.55 17.70 17.71
C LEU A 88 1.62 19.10 18.32
N ASN A 89 0.50 19.56 18.89
CA ASN A 89 0.47 20.77 19.71
C ASN A 89 0.85 20.47 21.17
N SER A 90 0.89 21.52 22.01
CA SER A 90 1.24 21.41 23.43
C SER A 90 0.28 20.55 24.27
N ALA A 91 -0.91 20.24 23.74
CA ALA A 91 -1.89 19.36 24.36
C ALA A 91 -1.87 17.94 23.77
N GLU A 92 -0.78 17.58 23.05
CA GLU A 92 -0.57 16.28 22.39
C GLU A 92 -1.65 15.90 21.36
N ASN A 93 -2.35 16.88 20.79
CA ASN A 93 -3.26 16.66 19.67
C ASN A 93 -2.57 16.96 18.34
N GLU A 94 -2.89 16.21 17.28
CA GLU A 94 -2.42 16.50 15.93
C GLU A 94 -2.87 17.90 15.49
N ASN A 95 -1.91 18.68 14.98
CA ASN A 95 -2.16 19.99 14.39
C ASN A 95 -2.08 19.92 12.86
N ILE A 96 -2.55 20.99 12.20
CA ILE A 96 -2.55 21.08 10.75
C ILE A 96 -1.32 21.87 10.31
N VAL A 97 -0.40 21.21 9.60
CA VAL A 97 0.79 21.86 9.04
C VAL A 97 0.46 22.52 7.72
N LEU A 98 0.89 23.77 7.54
CA LEU A 98 0.68 24.57 6.34
C LEU A 98 1.92 24.59 5.45
N VAL A 99 1.80 23.96 4.28
CA VAL A 99 2.81 23.92 3.23
C VAL A 99 2.53 25.03 2.23
N ASN A 100 3.33 26.10 2.27
CA ASN A 100 3.22 27.19 1.30
C ASN A 100 3.75 26.78 -0.08
N VAL A 101 3.49 27.60 -1.10
CA VAL A 101 3.91 27.34 -2.49
C VAL A 101 5.41 27.05 -2.63
N LYS A 102 6.25 27.82 -1.93
CA LYS A 102 7.72 27.63 -1.96
C LYS A 102 8.14 26.28 -1.37
N ALA A 103 7.47 25.86 -0.30
CA ALA A 103 7.71 24.59 0.38
C ALA A 103 7.11 23.40 -0.40
N ALA A 104 6.02 23.62 -1.15
CA ALA A 104 5.38 22.60 -1.98
C ALA A 104 6.32 22.06 -3.07
N ALA A 105 7.15 22.93 -3.69
CA ALA A 105 8.13 22.51 -4.69
C ALA A 105 9.20 21.52 -4.15
N GLY A 106 9.56 21.63 -2.87
CA GLY A 106 10.50 20.73 -2.19
C GLY A 106 9.82 19.59 -1.42
N TYR A 107 8.49 19.57 -1.37
CA TYR A 107 7.72 18.69 -0.51
C TYR A 107 8.06 17.21 -0.71
N PRO A 108 8.12 16.65 -1.93
CA PRO A 108 8.42 15.22 -2.11
C PRO A 108 9.77 14.80 -1.54
N HIS A 109 10.74 15.72 -1.50
CA HIS A 109 12.10 15.44 -1.00
C HIS A 109 12.18 15.61 0.52
N ASN A 110 11.47 16.58 1.07
CA ASN A 110 11.57 16.95 2.49
C ASN A 110 10.46 16.35 3.36
N VAL A 111 9.47 15.65 2.77
CA VAL A 111 8.32 15.07 3.49
C VAL A 111 8.73 14.07 4.58
N GLN A 112 9.96 13.56 4.55
CA GLN A 112 10.52 12.62 5.55
C GLN A 112 11.38 13.32 6.62
N ASP A 113 11.68 14.61 6.45
CA ASP A 113 12.57 15.38 7.32
C ASP A 113 11.78 16.09 8.42
N VAL A 114 12.03 15.70 9.68
CA VAL A 114 11.36 16.27 10.86
C VAL A 114 11.70 17.75 11.04
N ASP A 115 12.95 18.15 10.78
CA ASP A 115 13.42 19.53 10.98
C ASP A 115 12.75 20.48 10.00
N TRP A 116 12.41 19.99 8.81
CA TRP A 116 11.64 20.75 7.82
C TRP A 116 10.21 21.05 8.31
N TYR A 117 9.52 20.09 8.95
CA TYR A 117 8.17 20.33 9.51
C TYR A 117 8.19 21.35 10.65
N GLN A 118 9.25 21.40 11.45
CA GLN A 118 9.36 22.37 12.56
C GLN A 118 9.41 23.82 12.09
N GLN A 119 9.85 24.07 10.85
CA GLN A 119 9.93 25.41 10.27
C GLN A 119 8.61 25.87 9.67
N LEU A 120 7.65 24.95 9.47
CA LEU A 120 6.38 25.26 8.86
C LEU A 120 5.39 25.81 9.89
N PRO A 121 4.58 26.81 9.53
CA PRO A 121 3.49 27.24 10.38
C PRO A 121 2.49 26.10 10.53
N ALA A 122 2.03 25.87 11.75
CA ALA A 122 0.96 24.94 12.07
C ALA A 122 -0.13 25.66 12.83
N PHE A 123 -1.37 25.21 12.68
CA PHE A 123 -2.50 25.73 13.45
C PHE A 123 -3.39 24.60 13.94
N ASP A 124 -4.10 24.88 15.02
CA ASP A 124 -5.02 23.95 15.63
C ASP A 124 -6.45 24.23 15.16
N LEU A 125 -7.13 23.18 14.68
CA LEU A 125 -8.55 23.24 14.38
C LEU A 125 -9.31 22.45 15.45
N PRO A 126 -9.98 23.11 16.41
CA PRO A 126 -10.58 22.45 17.57
C PRO A 126 -11.94 21.80 17.23
N LEU A 127 -12.03 21.12 16.09
CA LEU A 127 -13.23 20.44 15.61
C LEU A 127 -13.02 18.92 15.68
N PRO A 128 -13.97 18.15 16.26
CA PRO A 128 -13.83 16.69 16.43
C PRO A 128 -13.52 15.93 15.14
N GLU A 129 -14.02 16.41 14.01
CA GLU A 129 -13.86 15.79 12.68
C GLU A 129 -12.39 15.74 12.23
N PHE A 130 -11.55 16.60 12.80
CA PHE A 130 -10.12 16.70 12.47
C PHE A 130 -9.22 15.97 13.48
N ARG A 131 -9.78 15.34 14.52
CA ARG A 131 -9.01 14.81 15.68
C ARG A 131 -8.47 13.38 15.55
N ASN A 132 -8.61 12.71 14.42
CA ASN A 132 -8.14 11.32 14.25
C ASN A 132 -7.55 11.06 12.85
N ALA A 133 -6.97 12.09 12.24
CA ALA A 133 -6.24 11.94 10.99
C ALA A 133 -5.24 13.08 10.82
N THR A 134 -4.14 12.78 10.16
CA THR A 134 -3.17 13.79 9.79
C THR A 134 -3.70 14.63 8.63
N HIS A 135 -3.84 15.92 8.90
CA HIS A 135 -4.25 16.90 7.92
C HIS A 135 -3.10 17.83 7.57
N ARG A 136 -3.04 18.24 6.31
CA ARG A 136 -2.05 19.20 5.81
C ARG A 136 -2.72 20.24 4.95
N GLY A 137 -2.35 21.49 5.13
CA GLY A 137 -2.79 22.59 4.29
C GLY A 137 -1.80 22.84 3.17
N PHE A 138 -2.29 23.02 1.95
CA PHE A 138 -1.48 23.39 0.80
C PHE A 138 -2.00 24.69 0.21
N GLN A 139 -1.09 25.61 -0.12
CA GLN A 139 -1.45 26.82 -0.84
C GLN A 139 -1.47 26.54 -2.34
N ILE A 140 -2.56 26.93 -3.02
CA ILE A 140 -2.70 26.76 -4.47
C ILE A 140 -1.86 27.80 -5.20
N GLU A 141 -1.06 27.34 -6.16
CA GLU A 141 -0.30 28.17 -7.11
C GLU A 141 -0.87 28.03 -8.52
N GLY A 142 -0.99 29.16 -9.21
CA GLY A 142 -1.37 29.21 -10.62
C GLY A 142 -2.87 29.00 -10.88
N ASP A 143 -3.23 29.12 -12.14
CA ASP A 143 -4.63 29.16 -12.59
C ASP A 143 -5.18 27.78 -13.02
N SER A 144 -4.35 26.74 -12.93
CA SER A 144 -4.66 25.38 -13.43
C SER A 144 -5.85 24.69 -12.73
N MET A 145 -6.24 25.17 -11.55
CA MET A 145 -7.31 24.61 -10.73
C MET A 145 -8.61 25.44 -10.79
N LEU A 146 -8.66 26.44 -11.69
CA LEU A 146 -9.87 27.23 -11.95
C LEU A 146 -10.95 26.38 -12.65
N PRO A 147 -12.25 26.70 -12.43
CA PRO A 147 -12.75 27.80 -11.61
C PRO A 147 -12.91 27.45 -10.12
N ASN A 148 -12.66 26.19 -9.75
CA ASN A 148 -12.97 25.66 -8.41
C ASN A 148 -12.04 26.17 -7.32
N TYR A 149 -10.78 26.44 -7.66
CA TYR A 149 -9.78 26.98 -6.74
C TYR A 149 -9.06 28.16 -7.37
N ARG A 150 -8.86 29.22 -6.57
CA ARG A 150 -8.16 30.43 -6.99
C ARG A 150 -6.72 30.42 -6.46
N PRO A 151 -5.77 31.05 -7.19
CA PRO A 151 -4.41 31.25 -6.69
C PRO A 151 -4.41 31.91 -5.31
N GLY A 152 -3.61 31.38 -4.38
CA GLY A 152 -3.49 31.87 -3.01
C GLY A 152 -4.51 31.30 -2.01
N GLU A 153 -5.50 30.54 -2.47
CA GLU A 153 -6.39 29.78 -1.58
C GLU A 153 -5.64 28.64 -0.89
N TRP A 154 -6.13 28.24 0.28
CA TRP A 154 -5.62 27.12 1.05
C TRP A 154 -6.57 25.93 0.97
N VAL A 155 -6.03 24.77 0.63
CA VAL A 155 -6.77 23.51 0.62
C VAL A 155 -6.26 22.61 1.73
N LEU A 156 -7.18 21.96 2.44
CA LEU A 156 -6.85 20.98 3.48
C LEU A 156 -6.99 19.57 2.90
N GLY A 157 -5.89 18.82 2.89
CA GLY A 157 -5.87 17.40 2.54
C GLY A 157 -5.83 16.54 3.79
N LYS A 158 -6.61 15.46 3.80
CA LYS A 158 -6.48 14.37 4.78
C LYS A 158 -5.56 13.30 4.20
N ALA A 159 -4.58 12.85 4.99
CA ALA A 159 -3.73 11.73 4.60
C ALA A 159 -4.54 10.42 4.54
N VAL A 160 -4.29 9.63 3.50
CA VAL A 160 -4.87 8.31 3.31
C VAL A 160 -3.78 7.24 3.51
N PRO A 161 -4.12 6.08 4.08
CA PRO A 161 -3.14 5.01 4.34
C PRO A 161 -2.72 4.26 3.07
N THR A 162 -3.56 4.24 2.04
CA THR A 162 -3.29 3.49 0.81
C THR A 162 -3.71 4.28 -0.44
N ILE A 163 -3.03 4.04 -1.56
CA ILE A 163 -3.30 4.74 -2.83
C ILE A 163 -4.64 4.34 -3.45
N GLU A 164 -5.17 3.17 -3.09
CA GLU A 164 -6.47 2.67 -3.54
C GLU A 164 -7.66 3.52 -3.07
N GLU A 165 -7.46 4.37 -2.05
CA GLU A 165 -8.47 5.35 -1.64
C GLU A 165 -8.59 6.52 -2.64
N ALA A 166 -7.61 6.69 -3.53
CA ALA A 166 -7.65 7.72 -4.56
C ALA A 166 -8.72 7.39 -5.62
N ASN A 167 -9.65 8.31 -5.84
CA ASN A 167 -10.71 8.17 -6.83
C ASN A 167 -10.82 9.40 -7.74
N ASN A 168 -11.32 9.22 -8.96
CA ASN A 168 -11.40 10.31 -9.95
C ASN A 168 -12.41 11.42 -9.57
N ASN A 169 -13.20 11.24 -8.52
CA ASN A 169 -14.24 12.19 -8.10
C ASN A 169 -13.76 13.16 -7.00
N ARG A 170 -12.51 13.04 -6.55
CA ARG A 170 -11.91 13.95 -5.55
C ARG A 170 -10.59 14.50 -6.05
N VAL A 171 -10.22 15.67 -5.53
CA VAL A 171 -8.91 16.28 -5.74
C VAL A 171 -7.91 15.61 -4.79
N HIS A 172 -6.76 15.23 -5.31
CA HIS A 172 -5.70 14.58 -4.56
C HIS A 172 -4.42 15.40 -4.66
N VAL A 173 -3.64 15.40 -3.59
CA VAL A 173 -2.26 15.89 -3.57
C VAL A 173 -1.37 14.65 -3.56
N VAL A 174 -0.49 14.54 -4.55
CA VAL A 174 0.40 13.38 -4.77
C VAL A 174 1.85 13.83 -4.66
#